data_AF-A0A1G2HDY2-F1
#
_entry.id   AF-A0A1G2HDY2-F1
#
_cell.length_a   1.000
_cell.length_b   1.000
_cell.length_c   1.000
_cell.angle_alpha   90.00
_cell.angle_beta   90.00
_cell.angle_gamma   90.00
#
_symmetry.space_group_name_H-M   'P 1'
#
loop_
_entity.id
_entity.type
_entity.pdbx_description
1 polymer ?
#
loop_
_entity_poly.entity_id
_entity_poly.type
_entity_poly.pdbx_seq_one_letter_code
_entity_poly.pdbx_strand_id
1 'polypeptide(L)'
;MQEEEQVEGAALFSEITLNEQNNSGQSGAALLTDLGDGTTRVVISAPSPFENLQPAHIHSGTCENLGGVVYPLANVEGGSSDTVVAASFGDLAEGTFAINIHMSAEQSDVYTACGNI
;
A
#
# COMPACT_ATOMS: atom_id res chain seq x y z
N MET A 1 -10.35 39.88 1.45
CA MET A 1 -9.45 39.24 0.47
C MET A 1 -8.76 38.11 1.20
N GLN A 2 -9.24 36.88 1.24
CA GLN A 2 -10.27 36.13 0.52
C GLN A 2 -10.89 35.19 1.60
N GLU A 3 -12.21 35.20 1.85
CA GLU A 3 -13.22 34.29 1.25
C GLU A 3 -12.83 32.82 1.50
N GLU A 4 -13.24 32.22 2.63
CA GLU A 4 -14.47 31.42 2.80
C GLU A 4 -14.70 30.39 1.69
N GLU A 5 -14.32 29.13 1.95
CA GLU A 5 -15.04 27.97 1.39
C GLU A 5 -15.07 26.88 2.46
N GLN A 6 -16.29 26.52 2.89
CA GLN A 6 -16.52 25.30 3.66
C GLN A 6 -16.29 24.13 2.69
N VAL A 7 -15.32 23.25 2.96
CA VAL A 7 -15.16 22.00 2.19
C VAL A 7 -15.78 20.87 3.01
N GLU A 8 -17.01 20.46 2.66
CA GLU A 8 -17.48 19.11 2.95
C GLU A 8 -16.47 18.12 2.34
N GLY A 9 -15.76 17.36 3.18
CA GLY A 9 -14.92 16.23 2.78
C GLY A 9 -13.51 16.59 2.31
N ALA A 10 -12.61 16.95 3.24
CA ALA A 10 -11.18 16.80 2.96
C ALA A 10 -10.88 15.30 2.82
N ALA A 11 -10.45 14.84 1.64
CA ALA A 11 -10.00 13.46 1.46
C ALA A 11 -8.90 13.16 2.48
N LEU A 12 -9.14 12.20 3.38
CA LEU A 12 -8.12 11.75 4.31
C LEU A 12 -7.10 10.93 3.53
N PHE A 13 -5.82 11.25 3.67
CA PHE A 13 -4.76 10.46 3.06
C PHE A 13 -3.61 10.23 4.03
N SER A 14 -2.90 9.13 3.83
CA SER A 14 -1.66 8.82 4.54
C SER A 14 -0.65 8.24 3.57
N GLU A 15 0.60 8.67 3.69
CA GLU A 15 1.73 8.13 2.95
C GLU A 15 2.50 7.16 3.85
N ILE A 16 2.65 5.92 3.37
CA ILE A 16 3.37 4.85 4.05
C ILE A 16 4.67 4.59 3.33
N THR A 17 5.79 4.75 4.02
CA THR A 17 7.10 4.39 3.47
C THR A 17 7.23 2.87 3.36
N LEU A 18 7.55 2.39 2.16
CA LEU A 18 7.87 0.99 1.89
C LEU A 18 9.38 0.81 1.96
N ASN A 19 9.84 0.13 3.00
CA ASN A 19 11.23 -0.15 3.24
C ASN A 19 11.65 -1.44 2.53
N GLU A 20 12.88 -1.43 2.02
CA GLU A 20 13.51 -2.60 1.42
C GLU A 20 13.49 -3.81 2.35
N GLN A 21 13.22 -4.98 1.79
CA GLN A 21 13.31 -6.28 2.45
C GLN A 21 14.28 -7.18 1.68
N ASN A 22 14.94 -8.09 2.40
CA ASN A 22 15.76 -9.17 1.81
C ASN A 22 16.85 -8.70 0.82
N ASN A 23 17.43 -7.52 1.04
CA ASN A 23 18.45 -6.94 0.16
C ASN A 23 17.99 -6.79 -1.31
N SER A 24 16.70 -6.55 -1.54
CA SER A 24 16.09 -6.45 -2.87
C SER A 24 16.54 -5.20 -3.66
N GLY A 25 17.03 -4.17 -2.98
CA GLY A 25 17.24 -2.83 -3.54
C GLY A 25 15.96 -2.05 -3.86
N GLN A 26 14.77 -2.57 -3.53
CA GLN A 26 13.49 -1.95 -3.82
C GLN A 26 12.93 -1.23 -2.58
N SER A 27 12.64 0.06 -2.71
CA SER A 27 11.97 0.87 -1.70
C SER A 27 11.02 1.87 -2.39
N GLY A 28 10.11 2.45 -1.63
CA GLY A 28 9.10 3.33 -2.21
C GLY A 28 8.12 3.89 -1.18
N ALA A 29 6.93 4.23 -1.65
CA ALA A 29 5.84 4.71 -0.84
C ALA A 29 4.49 4.14 -1.33
N ALA A 30 3.54 4.04 -0.41
CA ALA A 30 2.15 3.77 -0.70
C ALA A 30 1.28 4.93 -0.18
N LEU A 31 0.48 5.53 -1.04
CA LEU A 31 -0.49 6.56 -0.68
C LEU A 31 -1.87 5.90 -0.51
N LEU A 32 -2.38 5.94 0.72
CA LEU A 32 -3.75 5.54 1.03
C LEU A 32 -4.62 6.80 1.01
N THR A 33 -5.75 6.77 0.30
CA THR A 33 -6.70 7.88 0.21
C THR A 33 -8.11 7.37 0.48
N ASP A 34 -8.76 7.91 1.50
CA ASP A 34 -10.17 7.70 1.77
C ASP A 34 -11.01 8.28 0.63
N LEU A 35 -11.86 7.45 0.03
CA LEU A 35 -12.77 7.88 -1.03
C LEU A 35 -14.12 8.39 -0.49
N GLY A 36 -14.34 8.31 0.83
CA GLY A 36 -15.55 8.82 1.50
C GLY A 36 -16.79 7.96 1.31
N ASP A 37 -16.67 6.80 0.66
CA ASP A 37 -17.75 5.83 0.41
C ASP A 37 -17.52 4.50 1.17
N GLY A 38 -16.61 4.52 2.15
CA GLY A 38 -16.19 3.33 2.89
C GLY A 38 -15.12 2.50 2.17
N THR A 39 -14.54 3.02 1.09
CA THR A 39 -13.41 2.42 0.39
C THR A 39 -12.15 3.29 0.47
N THR A 40 -10.99 2.65 0.30
CA THR A 40 -9.69 3.33 0.31
C THR A 40 -8.97 3.02 -0.99
N ARG A 41 -8.47 4.06 -1.66
CA ARG A 41 -7.55 3.90 -2.79
C ARG A 41 -6.12 3.77 -2.26
N VAL A 42 -5.40 2.78 -2.76
CA VAL A 42 -4.01 2.48 -2.43
C VAL A 42 -3.20 2.62 -3.70
N VAL A 43 -2.33 3.63 -3.75
CA VAL A 43 -1.41 3.86 -4.87
C VAL A 43 0.00 3.58 -4.41
N ILE A 44 0.67 2.60 -5.01
CA ILE A 44 2.06 2.26 -4.70
C ILE A 44 2.97 2.87 -5.75
N SER A 45 4.04 3.52 -5.30
CA SER A 45 5.18 3.96 -6.09
C SER A 45 6.44 3.36 -5.48
N ALA A 46 6.91 2.26 -6.07
CA ALA A 46 8.08 1.52 -5.61
C ALA A 46 8.93 1.10 -6.82
N PRO A 47 9.75 2.03 -7.35
CA PRO A 47 10.66 1.75 -8.45
C PRO A 47 11.48 0.50 -8.16
N SER A 48 11.51 -0.40 -9.13
CA SER A 48 12.04 -1.74 -8.97
C SER A 48 13.11 -2.00 -10.02
N PRO A 49 14.23 -2.63 -9.67
CA PRO A 49 15.19 -3.11 -10.66
C PRO A 49 14.69 -4.37 -11.40
N PHE A 50 13.53 -4.89 -11.02
CA PHE A 50 12.95 -6.10 -11.59
C PHE A 50 11.97 -5.75 -12.71
N GLU A 51 12.05 -6.48 -13.83
CA GLU A 51 11.18 -6.29 -15.00
C GLU A 51 9.87 -7.12 -14.90
N ASN A 52 9.70 -7.91 -13.84
CA ASN A 52 8.54 -8.78 -13.68
C ASN A 52 7.40 -8.12 -12.89
N LEU A 53 6.19 -8.68 -13.05
CA LEU A 53 5.05 -8.33 -12.22
C LEU A 53 5.28 -8.78 -10.77
N GLN A 54 5.05 -7.88 -9.83
CA GLN A 54 5.27 -8.12 -8.41
C GLN A 54 3.93 -8.09 -7.67
N PRO A 55 3.43 -9.22 -7.13
CA PRO A 55 2.23 -9.22 -6.31
C PRO A 55 2.39 -8.27 -5.11
N ALA A 56 1.32 -7.55 -4.79
CA ALA A 56 1.26 -6.68 -3.62
C ALA A 56 -0.03 -6.93 -2.85
N HIS A 57 0.05 -6.88 -1.52
CA HIS A 57 -1.08 -7.19 -0.66
C HIS A 57 -1.05 -6.31 0.59
N ILE A 58 -2.23 -6.07 1.17
CA ILE A 58 -2.37 -5.67 2.57
C ILE A 58 -2.50 -6.93 3.41
N HIS A 59 -1.59 -7.10 4.36
CA HIS A 59 -1.61 -8.17 5.35
C HIS A 59 -2.01 -7.63 6.72
N SER A 60 -2.56 -8.51 7.57
CA SER A 60 -2.66 -8.22 9.00
C SER A 60 -1.29 -8.29 9.67
N GLY A 61 -1.13 -7.65 10.82
CA GLY A 61 0.15 -7.59 11.53
C GLY A 61 1.08 -6.52 10.98
N THR A 62 2.38 -6.74 11.13
CA THR A 62 3.43 -5.76 10.79
C THR A 62 4.43 -6.38 9.83
N CYS A 63 5.31 -5.58 9.23
CA CYS A 63 6.41 -6.07 8.40
C CYS A 63 7.36 -7.03 9.13
N GLU A 64 7.47 -6.93 10.46
CA GLU A 64 8.28 -7.85 11.28
C GLU A 64 7.57 -9.18 11.56
N ASN A 65 6.24 -9.14 11.67
CA ASN A 65 5.40 -10.31 11.94
C ASN A 65 4.16 -10.27 11.03
N LEU A 66 4.40 -10.60 9.75
CA LEU A 66 3.40 -10.50 8.70
C LEU A 66 2.36 -11.62 8.86
N GLY A 67 1.10 -11.22 8.97
CA GLY A 67 -0.05 -12.12 9.05
C GLY A 67 -0.55 -12.57 7.68
N GLY A 68 -1.80 -13.03 7.63
CA GLY A 68 -2.45 -13.43 6.39
C GLY A 68 -2.80 -12.25 5.50
N VAL A 69 -3.01 -12.52 4.20
CA VAL A 69 -3.53 -11.53 3.24
C VAL A 69 -4.95 -11.14 3.64
N VAL A 70 -5.19 -9.84 3.72
CA VAL A 70 -6.49 -9.24 4.02
C VAL A 70 -7.10 -8.65 2.75
N TYR A 71 -6.32 -7.85 2.01
CA TYR A 71 -6.75 -7.27 0.74
C TYR A 71 -5.71 -7.54 -0.35
N PRO A 72 -6.10 -8.16 -1.47
CA PRO A 72 -5.23 -8.24 -2.62
C PRO A 72 -5.14 -6.88 -3.29
N LEU A 73 -3.94 -6.50 -3.75
CA LEU A 73 -3.72 -5.32 -4.58
C LEU A 73 -3.35 -5.74 -6.00
N ALA A 74 -3.49 -4.82 -6.94
CA ALA A 74 -2.92 -4.98 -8.27
C ALA A 74 -1.40 -5.17 -8.16
N ASN A 75 -0.85 -5.98 -9.05
CA ASN A 75 0.59 -6.18 -9.12
C ASN A 75 1.29 -4.83 -9.33
N VAL A 76 2.44 -4.66 -8.70
CA VAL A 76 3.36 -3.58 -9.03
C VAL A 76 4.00 -3.93 -10.38
N GLU A 77 3.70 -3.11 -11.39
CA GLU A 77 4.21 -3.20 -12.75
C GLU A 77 4.97 -1.91 -13.09
N GLY A 78 6.21 -2.02 -13.55
CA GLY A 78 7.04 -0.83 -13.83
C GLY A 78 7.26 0.07 -12.60
N GLY A 79 7.14 -0.49 -11.39
CA GLY A 79 7.27 0.24 -10.13
C GLY A 79 6.01 0.98 -9.67
N SER A 80 4.84 0.71 -10.25
CA SER A 80 3.58 1.34 -9.83
C SER A 80 2.43 0.33 -9.68
N SER A 81 1.51 0.62 -8.76
CA SER A 81 0.22 -0.09 -8.61
C SER A 81 -0.86 0.88 -8.13
N ASP A 82 -2.11 0.60 -8.47
CA ASP A 82 -3.29 1.37 -8.08
C ASP A 82 -4.45 0.42 -7.83
N THR A 83 -5.04 0.45 -6.64
CA THR A 83 -6.16 -0.42 -6.25
C THR A 83 -7.10 0.29 -5.32
N VAL A 84 -8.40 0.09 -5.49
CA VAL A 84 -9.42 0.47 -4.50
C VAL A 84 -9.79 -0.77 -3.70
N VAL A 85 -9.62 -0.71 -2.38
CA VAL A 85 -10.00 -1.78 -1.46
C VAL A 85 -11.31 -1.43 -0.75
N ALA A 86 -12.14 -2.44 -0.52
CA ALA A 86 -13.42 -2.31 0.19
C ALA A 86 -13.21 -2.24 1.72
N ALA A 87 -12.48 -1.23 2.16
CA ALA A 87 -12.20 -0.94 3.56
C ALA A 87 -12.15 0.58 3.78
N SER A 88 -12.67 1.05 4.91
CA SER A 88 -12.55 2.46 5.26
C SER A 88 -11.09 2.77 5.64
N PHE A 89 -10.65 4.01 5.38
CA PHE A 89 -9.32 4.44 5.76
C PHE A 89 -9.12 4.36 7.29
N GLY A 90 -10.16 4.68 8.07
CA GLY A 90 -10.15 4.57 9.53
C GLY A 90 -9.85 3.15 10.00
N ASP A 91 -10.51 2.14 9.42
CA ASP A 91 -10.26 0.73 9.79
C ASP A 91 -8.82 0.31 9.49
N LEU A 92 -8.25 0.77 8.36
CA LEU A 92 -6.88 0.48 7.98
C LEU A 92 -5.86 1.19 8.89
N ALA A 93 -6.11 2.44 9.28
CA ALA A 93 -5.22 3.25 10.09
C ALA A 93 -5.27 2.92 11.60
N GLU A 94 -6.42 2.48 12.11
CA GLU A 94 -6.57 2.04 13.50
C GLU A 94 -6.16 0.58 13.71
N GLY A 95 -6.19 -0.21 12.63
CA GLY A 95 -5.79 -1.60 12.64
C GLY A 95 -4.27 -1.80 12.71
N THR A 96 -3.85 -3.05 12.74
CA THR A 96 -2.44 -3.42 12.58
C THR A 96 -2.31 -4.12 11.24
N PHE A 97 -1.92 -3.35 10.22
CA PHE A 97 -1.77 -3.84 8.86
C PHE A 97 -0.42 -3.43 8.27
N ALA A 98 0.00 -4.15 7.24
CA ALA A 98 1.19 -3.82 6.47
C ALA A 98 0.95 -4.05 4.98
N ILE A 99 1.50 -3.16 4.15
CA ILE A 99 1.60 -3.36 2.70
C ILE A 99 2.89 -4.11 2.43
N ASN A 100 2.78 -5.24 1.75
CA ASN A 100 3.91 -6.07 1.35
C ASN A 100 3.96 -6.22 -0.18
N ILE A 101 5.17 -6.17 -0.75
CA ILE A 101 5.44 -6.46 -2.16
C ILE A 101 6.28 -7.74 -2.23
N HIS A 102 5.85 -8.68 -3.07
CA HIS A 102 6.52 -9.94 -3.34
C HIS A 102 7.44 -9.83 -4.56
N MET A 103 8.47 -10.68 -4.63
CA MET A 103 9.42 -10.71 -5.74
C MET A 103 8.73 -11.01 -7.06
N SER A 104 7.93 -12.08 -7.12
CA SER A 104 7.15 -12.47 -8.30
C SER A 104 6.05 -13.46 -7.89
N ALA A 105 5.18 -13.84 -8.82
CA ALA A 105 4.20 -14.90 -8.57
C ALA A 105 4.85 -16.28 -8.31
N GLU A 106 6.00 -16.55 -8.93
CA GLU A 106 6.76 -17.81 -8.76
C GLU A 106 7.59 -17.80 -7.47
N GLN A 107 7.96 -16.61 -6.98
CA GLN A 107 8.73 -16.40 -5.76
C GLN A 107 7.92 -15.59 -4.75
N SER A 108 6.68 -16.02 -4.50
CA SER A 108 5.77 -15.34 -3.59
C SER A 108 6.29 -15.28 -2.15
N ASP A 109 7.15 -16.21 -1.73
CA ASP A 109 7.69 -16.20 -0.36
C ASP A 109 8.88 -15.25 -0.18
N VAL A 110 9.31 -14.57 -1.25
CA VAL A 110 10.41 -13.59 -1.21
C VAL A 110 9.82 -12.19 -1.23
N TYR A 111 9.96 -11.46 -0.13
CA TYR A 111 9.46 -10.08 -0.01
C TYR A 111 10.52 -9.08 -0.47
N THR A 112 10.11 -8.07 -1.24
CA THR A 112 11.04 -7.05 -1.77
C THR A 112 10.90 -5.71 -1.05
N ALA A 113 9.68 -5.31 -0.66
CA ALA A 113 9.47 -4.11 0.13
C ALA A 113 8.27 -4.28 1.08
N CYS A 114 8.27 -3.54 2.20
CA CYS A 114 7.17 -3.56 3.15
C CYS A 114 7.05 -2.23 3.92
N GLY A 115 5.81 -1.80 4.22
CA GLY A 115 5.52 -0.68 5.12
C GLY A 115 4.32 -0.96 6.01
N ASN A 116 4.44 -0.61 7.29
CA ASN A 116 3.32 -0.68 8.24
C ASN A 116 2.36 0.49 7.98
N ILE A 117 1.07 0.20 7.93
CA ILE A 117 0.01 1.22 7.85
C ILE A 117 -0.23 1.79 9.26
#